data_AF-A0AB38UMA7-F1
#
_entry.id   AF-A0AB38UMA7-F1
#
_cell.length_a   1.000
_cell.length_b   1.000
_cell.length_c   1.000
_cell.angle_alpha   90.00
_cell.angle_beta   90.00
_cell.angle_gamma   90.00
#
_symmetry.space_group_name_H-M   'P 1'
#
loop_
_entity.id
_entity.type
_entity.pdbx_description
1 polymer ?
#
loop_
_entity_poly.entity_id
_entity_poly.type
_entity_poly.pdbx_seq_one_letter_code
_entity_poly.pdbx_strand_id
1 'polypeptide(L)'
;MNFAVLPPEVKSARMHLGAGLGPMLTAAAAWDGLAAELGSAATSFSVVTTGLTGSLWLGPSSAAMADAAAPYLGWLNAAANQAEQAAVQVRLAAAAFEAALAATVHPALISANRSQFVSLVLSNLFGQNATAIADAEIHYEQMCARDVAAMFDYYSGASAAVSTLTPFPSTLRGLANLAGPTAGAYGAAAATVTAAAAAAQDIVVPFRNVGLANVGQGNLGNANIGDFNFGSGNTGSGNIGSGNIGSGNVGFGNTGNGNSGIGLTGDHLRGFGGMNSGTGNVGFFNSGTGNVGIGNSGSGNWGIGNSGNGYNTATTTPASSTWAMSTPALSSTWRDCSATERARCSTSGWPTTAS
;
A
#
# COMPACT_ATOMS: atom_id res chain seq x y z
N MET A 1 12.32 -1.43 -18.94
CA MET A 1 12.61 -0.43 -19.99
C MET A 1 13.72 0.50 -19.49
N ASN A 2 14.57 1.05 -20.36
CA ASN A 2 15.62 2.00 -19.95
C ASN A 2 15.31 3.41 -20.49
N PHE A 3 14.79 4.28 -19.62
CA PHE A 3 14.41 5.65 -19.97
C PHE A 3 15.57 6.65 -19.86
N ALA A 4 16.71 6.25 -19.28
CA ALA A 4 17.87 7.11 -19.07
C ALA A 4 18.65 7.44 -20.36
N VAL A 5 18.43 6.67 -21.43
CA VAL A 5 19.18 6.80 -22.70
C VAL A 5 18.58 7.85 -23.64
N LEU A 6 17.32 8.24 -23.44
CA LEU A 6 16.65 9.22 -24.29
C LEU A 6 16.86 10.64 -23.75
N PRO A 7 17.05 11.66 -24.59
CA PRO A 7 17.11 13.04 -24.14
C PRO A 7 15.73 13.54 -23.66
N PRO A 8 15.67 14.59 -22.81
CA PRO A 8 14.41 15.13 -22.28
C PRO A 8 13.43 15.56 -23.38
N GLU A 9 13.90 16.11 -24.51
CA GLU A 9 13.05 16.52 -25.63
C GLU A 9 12.19 15.36 -26.16
N VAL A 10 12.78 14.17 -26.28
CA VAL A 10 12.07 12.99 -26.81
C VAL A 10 11.11 12.42 -25.76
N LYS A 11 11.52 12.38 -24.49
CA LYS A 11 10.67 11.89 -23.39
C LYS A 11 9.45 12.80 -23.21
N SER A 12 9.69 14.10 -23.05
CA SER A 12 8.66 15.12 -22.95
C SER A 12 7.72 15.11 -24.16
N ALA A 13 8.25 15.10 -25.39
CA ALA A 13 7.40 15.06 -26.58
C ALA A 13 6.50 13.81 -26.62
N ARG A 14 7.03 12.63 -26.29
CA ARG A 14 6.23 11.40 -26.25
C ARG A 14 5.12 11.43 -25.22
N MET A 15 5.34 12.10 -24.08
CA MET A 15 4.33 12.19 -23.02
C MET A 15 3.22 13.20 -23.36
N HIS A 16 3.57 14.31 -23.98
CA HIS A 16 2.63 15.39 -24.31
C HIS A 16 1.91 15.20 -25.66
N LEU A 17 2.40 14.32 -26.52
CA LEU A 17 1.74 13.97 -27.78
C LEU A 17 0.82 12.77 -27.61
N GLY A 18 -0.31 12.77 -28.33
CA GLY A 18 -1.23 11.62 -28.39
C GLY A 18 -2.69 12.02 -28.20
N ALA A 19 -3.57 11.03 -28.23
CA ALA A 19 -5.01 11.22 -28.08
C ALA A 19 -5.46 11.50 -26.62
N GLY A 20 -4.51 11.51 -25.66
CA GLY A 20 -4.80 11.65 -24.24
C GLY A 20 -5.56 10.46 -23.64
N LEU A 21 -6.24 10.70 -22.54
CA LEU A 21 -6.91 9.66 -21.74
C LEU A 21 -8.34 9.32 -22.18
N GLY A 22 -8.93 10.11 -23.08
CA GLY A 22 -10.33 9.96 -23.50
C GLY A 22 -10.70 8.54 -23.91
N PRO A 23 -9.95 7.88 -24.83
CA PRO A 23 -10.22 6.50 -25.22
C PRO A 23 -10.11 5.51 -24.07
N MET A 24 -9.17 5.73 -23.15
CA MET A 24 -8.92 4.85 -22.01
C MET A 24 -10.06 4.95 -20.98
N LEU A 25 -10.52 6.16 -20.68
CA LEU A 25 -11.66 6.38 -19.78
C LEU A 25 -12.97 5.87 -20.39
N THR A 26 -13.13 5.97 -21.71
CA THR A 26 -14.27 5.38 -22.43
C THR A 26 -14.26 3.85 -22.31
N ALA A 27 -13.09 3.23 -22.45
CA ALA A 27 -12.95 1.79 -22.25
C ALA A 27 -13.26 1.36 -20.81
N ALA A 28 -12.84 2.13 -19.80
CA ALA A 28 -13.20 1.87 -18.41
C ALA A 28 -14.72 1.92 -18.19
N ALA A 29 -15.40 2.93 -18.74
CA ALA A 29 -16.86 3.03 -18.67
C ALA A 29 -17.57 1.86 -19.38
N ALA A 30 -17.02 1.38 -20.50
CA ALA A 30 -17.55 0.21 -21.20
C ALA A 30 -17.41 -1.07 -20.36
N TRP A 31 -16.29 -1.24 -19.65
CA TRP A 31 -16.08 -2.36 -18.72
C TRP A 31 -17.04 -2.30 -17.52
N ASP A 32 -17.27 -1.11 -16.95
CA ASP A 32 -18.28 -0.90 -15.90
C ASP A 32 -19.69 -1.27 -16.40
N GLY A 33 -20.04 -0.85 -17.61
CA GLY A 33 -21.31 -1.20 -18.26
C GLY A 33 -21.46 -2.72 -18.45
N LEU A 34 -20.42 -3.41 -18.91
CA LEU A 34 -20.42 -4.86 -19.05
C LEU A 34 -20.60 -5.57 -17.69
N ALA A 35 -19.93 -5.08 -16.64
CA ALA A 35 -20.08 -5.62 -15.29
C ALA A 35 -21.52 -5.51 -14.78
N ALA A 36 -22.18 -4.36 -15.01
CA ALA A 36 -23.56 -4.12 -14.64
C ALA A 36 -24.53 -5.05 -15.39
N GLU A 37 -24.37 -5.20 -16.70
CA GLU A 37 -25.19 -6.11 -17.52
C GLU A 37 -25.03 -7.56 -17.06
N LEU A 38 -23.79 -8.03 -16.86
CA LEU A 38 -23.52 -9.39 -16.35
C LEU A 38 -24.08 -9.62 -14.94
N GLY A 39 -23.99 -8.63 -14.05
CA GLY A 39 -24.57 -8.67 -12.70
C GLY A 39 -26.10 -8.73 -12.72
N SER A 40 -26.74 -7.96 -13.60
CA SER A 40 -28.20 -8.01 -13.79
C SER A 40 -28.64 -9.34 -14.38
N ALA A 41 -27.89 -9.90 -15.33
CA ALA A 41 -28.13 -11.22 -15.89
C ALA A 41 -27.99 -12.32 -14.83
N ALA A 42 -26.98 -12.24 -13.96
CA ALA A 42 -26.81 -13.17 -12.83
C ALA A 42 -28.02 -13.13 -11.89
N THR A 43 -28.48 -11.91 -11.56
CA THR A 43 -29.63 -11.72 -10.66
C THR A 43 -30.92 -12.26 -11.31
N SER A 44 -31.18 -11.91 -12.56
CA SER A 44 -32.33 -12.42 -13.32
C SER A 44 -32.30 -13.95 -13.41
N PHE A 45 -31.14 -14.54 -13.70
CA PHE A 45 -30.98 -15.99 -13.78
C PHE A 45 -31.23 -16.63 -12.42
N SER A 46 -30.66 -16.09 -11.33
CA SER A 46 -30.88 -16.57 -9.97
C SER A 46 -32.35 -16.55 -9.55
N VAL A 47 -33.10 -15.48 -9.89
CA VAL A 47 -34.54 -15.38 -9.61
C VAL A 47 -35.32 -16.48 -10.33
N VAL A 48 -35.02 -16.76 -11.59
CA VAL A 48 -35.67 -17.85 -12.34
C VAL A 48 -35.35 -19.22 -11.71
N THR A 49 -34.09 -19.46 -11.37
CA THR A 49 -33.65 -20.75 -10.82
C THR A 49 -34.21 -21.01 -9.42
N THR A 50 -34.28 -19.98 -8.58
CA THR A 50 -34.91 -20.07 -7.24
C THR A 50 -36.43 -20.21 -7.32
N GLY A 51 -37.07 -19.67 -8.35
CA GLY A 51 -38.48 -19.90 -8.63
C GLY A 51 -38.84 -21.37 -8.89
N LEU A 52 -37.91 -22.15 -9.47
CA LEU A 52 -38.08 -23.61 -9.71
C LEU A 52 -38.13 -24.40 -8.39
N THR A 53 -37.43 -23.95 -7.36
CA THR A 53 -37.38 -24.59 -6.04
C THR A 53 -38.29 -23.90 -5.00
N GLY A 54 -39.06 -22.88 -5.40
CA GLY A 54 -39.99 -22.15 -4.51
C GLY A 54 -41.48 -22.45 -4.74
N SER A 55 -41.84 -23.31 -5.70
CA SER A 55 -43.22 -23.42 -6.23
C SER A 55 -43.79 -24.85 -6.19
N LEU A 56 -45.03 -25.01 -6.72
CA LEU A 56 -45.79 -26.28 -6.88
C LEU A 56 -45.02 -27.45 -7.55
N TRP A 57 -43.90 -27.19 -8.21
CA TRP A 57 -43.05 -28.19 -8.89
C TRP A 57 -41.85 -28.64 -8.05
N LEU A 58 -41.95 -28.53 -6.72
CA LEU A 58 -40.91 -28.96 -5.78
C LEU A 58 -40.69 -30.48 -5.89
N GLY A 59 -39.48 -30.91 -6.22
CA GLY A 59 -39.15 -32.33 -6.33
C GLY A 59 -37.70 -32.59 -6.77
N PRO A 60 -37.29 -33.87 -6.87
CA PRO A 60 -35.92 -34.23 -7.24
C PRO A 60 -35.48 -33.67 -8.58
N SER A 61 -36.39 -33.54 -9.55
CA SER A 61 -36.09 -32.99 -10.88
C SER A 61 -35.84 -31.47 -10.87
N SER A 62 -36.59 -30.70 -10.07
CA SER A 62 -36.38 -29.26 -9.96
C SER A 62 -35.13 -28.92 -9.14
N ALA A 63 -34.82 -29.72 -8.11
CA ALA A 63 -33.54 -29.65 -7.39
C ALA A 63 -32.35 -29.95 -8.32
N ALA A 64 -32.40 -31.04 -9.09
CA ALA A 64 -31.33 -31.39 -10.04
C ALA A 64 -31.11 -30.31 -11.12
N MET A 65 -32.18 -29.64 -11.56
CA MET A 65 -32.08 -28.53 -12.51
C MET A 65 -31.43 -27.29 -11.88
N ALA A 66 -31.76 -26.97 -10.61
CA ALA A 66 -31.14 -25.87 -9.88
C ALA A 66 -29.64 -26.12 -9.64
N ASP A 67 -29.27 -27.34 -9.28
CA ASP A 67 -27.87 -27.73 -9.10
C ASP A 67 -27.08 -27.65 -10.41
N ALA A 68 -27.67 -28.05 -11.54
CA ALA A 68 -27.05 -27.93 -12.86
C ALA A 68 -26.86 -26.48 -13.31
N ALA A 69 -27.68 -25.55 -12.82
CA ALA A 69 -27.62 -24.13 -13.15
C ALA A 69 -26.59 -23.34 -12.30
N ALA A 70 -26.23 -23.85 -11.12
CA ALA A 70 -25.32 -23.18 -10.20
C ALA A 70 -23.94 -22.80 -10.81
N PRO A 71 -23.28 -23.64 -11.63
CA PRO A 71 -22.00 -23.29 -12.25
C PRO A 71 -22.09 -22.09 -13.20
N TYR A 72 -23.19 -21.97 -13.95
CA TYR A 72 -23.40 -20.85 -14.88
C TYR A 72 -23.66 -19.53 -14.13
N LEU A 73 -24.43 -19.58 -13.04
CA LEU A 73 -24.63 -18.43 -12.15
C LEU A 73 -23.31 -17.99 -11.50
N GLY A 74 -22.49 -18.94 -11.06
CA GLY A 74 -21.14 -18.66 -10.55
C GLY A 74 -20.26 -17.98 -11.60
N TRP A 75 -20.34 -18.45 -12.85
CA TRP A 75 -19.63 -17.83 -13.97
C TRP A 75 -20.07 -16.38 -14.23
N LEU A 76 -21.39 -16.11 -14.29
CA LEU A 76 -21.90 -14.75 -14.52
C LEU A 76 -21.40 -13.77 -13.46
N ASN A 77 -21.42 -14.18 -12.18
CA ASN A 77 -20.93 -13.36 -11.08
C ASN A 77 -19.41 -13.15 -11.15
N ALA A 78 -18.63 -14.19 -11.46
CA ALA A 78 -17.18 -14.08 -11.60
C ALA A 78 -16.80 -13.17 -12.79
N ALA A 79 -17.48 -13.31 -13.92
CA ALA A 79 -17.28 -12.48 -15.11
C ALA A 79 -17.65 -11.02 -14.85
N ALA A 80 -18.73 -10.75 -14.12
CA ALA A 80 -19.11 -9.41 -13.70
C ALA A 80 -18.02 -8.76 -12.83
N ASN A 81 -17.51 -9.49 -11.82
CA ASN A 81 -16.44 -9.00 -10.95
C ASN A 81 -15.12 -8.77 -11.72
N GLN A 82 -14.78 -9.63 -12.68
CA GLN A 82 -13.59 -9.46 -13.53
C GLN A 82 -13.71 -8.22 -14.44
N ALA A 83 -14.90 -7.96 -14.98
CA ALA A 83 -15.16 -6.75 -15.76
C ALA A 83 -15.04 -5.48 -14.91
N GLU A 84 -15.56 -5.50 -13.67
CA GLU A 84 -15.41 -4.38 -12.72
C GLU A 84 -13.93 -4.14 -12.37
N GLN A 85 -13.18 -5.21 -12.09
CA GLN A 85 -11.74 -5.11 -11.85
C GLN A 85 -10.99 -4.54 -13.07
N ALA A 86 -11.36 -4.95 -14.29
CA ALA A 86 -10.77 -4.41 -15.51
C ALA A 86 -10.98 -2.89 -15.63
N ALA A 87 -12.20 -2.40 -15.36
CA ALA A 87 -12.50 -0.97 -15.36
C ALA A 87 -11.62 -0.20 -14.35
N VAL A 88 -11.48 -0.74 -13.13
CA VAL A 88 -10.64 -0.16 -12.08
C VAL A 88 -9.17 -0.09 -12.51
N GLN A 89 -8.61 -1.16 -13.07
CA GLN A 89 -7.20 -1.15 -13.49
C GLN A 89 -6.94 -0.17 -14.63
N VAL A 90 -7.89 -0.01 -15.54
CA VAL A 90 -7.80 1.01 -16.59
C VAL A 90 -7.78 2.42 -15.98
N ARG A 91 -8.59 2.70 -14.96
CA ARG A 91 -8.57 4.00 -14.26
C ARG A 91 -7.26 4.23 -13.49
N LEU A 92 -6.69 3.20 -12.88
CA LEU A 92 -5.40 3.29 -12.18
C LEU A 92 -4.24 3.56 -13.15
N ALA A 93 -4.22 2.89 -14.30
CA ALA A 93 -3.23 3.15 -15.33
C ALA A 93 -3.41 4.55 -15.95
N ALA A 94 -4.65 5.05 -16.08
CA ALA A 94 -4.92 6.43 -16.47
C ALA A 94 -4.39 7.44 -15.43
N ALA A 95 -4.59 7.20 -14.13
CA ALA A 95 -4.05 8.04 -13.06
C ALA A 95 -2.51 8.08 -13.06
N ALA A 96 -1.85 6.94 -13.33
CA ALA A 96 -0.39 6.88 -13.49
C ALA A 96 0.09 7.73 -14.67
N PHE A 97 -0.65 7.74 -15.79
CA PHE A 97 -0.36 8.62 -16.93
C PHE A 97 -0.55 10.10 -16.57
N GLU A 98 -1.62 10.50 -15.88
CA GLU A 98 -1.82 11.90 -15.45
C GLU A 98 -0.70 12.39 -14.53
N ALA A 99 -0.33 11.57 -13.54
CA ALA A 99 0.76 11.88 -12.62
C ALA A 99 2.08 12.07 -13.38
N ALA A 100 2.37 11.18 -14.33
CA ALA A 100 3.55 11.28 -15.18
C ALA A 100 3.50 12.50 -16.09
N LEU A 101 2.35 12.86 -16.66
CA LEU A 101 2.17 14.02 -17.53
C LEU A 101 2.42 15.32 -16.75
N ALA A 102 1.96 15.39 -15.50
CA ALA A 102 2.17 16.52 -14.61
C ALA A 102 3.62 16.61 -14.10
N ALA A 103 4.29 15.46 -13.90
CA ALA A 103 5.66 15.41 -13.42
C ALA A 103 6.69 15.69 -14.52
N THR A 104 6.41 15.28 -15.76
CA THR A 104 7.26 15.47 -16.94
C THR A 104 7.39 16.95 -17.29
N VAL A 105 8.57 17.35 -17.74
CA VAL A 105 8.87 18.73 -18.12
C VAL A 105 8.13 19.09 -19.41
N HIS A 106 7.59 20.30 -19.48
CA HIS A 106 6.93 20.76 -20.70
C HIS A 106 7.96 21.05 -21.81
N PRO A 107 7.74 20.60 -23.08
CA PRO A 107 8.69 20.81 -24.19
C PRO A 107 9.12 22.26 -24.41
N ALA A 108 8.24 23.21 -24.13
CA ALA A 108 8.53 24.64 -24.22
C ALA A 108 9.68 25.08 -23.29
N LEU A 109 9.76 24.54 -22.07
CA LEU A 109 10.83 24.88 -21.12
C LEU A 109 12.19 24.37 -21.60
N ILE A 110 12.20 23.18 -22.19
CA ILE A 110 13.41 22.59 -22.77
C ILE A 110 13.88 23.44 -23.95
N SER A 111 12.97 23.81 -24.86
CA SER A 111 13.30 24.67 -26.00
C SER A 111 13.82 26.05 -25.58
N ALA A 112 13.26 26.63 -24.52
CA ALA A 112 13.71 27.90 -23.97
C ALA A 112 15.15 27.79 -23.42
N ASN A 113 15.43 26.77 -22.60
CA ASN A 113 16.78 26.50 -22.10
C ASN A 113 17.80 26.33 -23.24
N ARG A 114 17.47 25.53 -24.27
CA ARG A 114 18.36 25.32 -25.42
C ARG A 114 18.61 26.61 -26.21
N SER A 115 17.59 27.44 -26.40
CA SER A 115 17.73 28.73 -27.08
C SER A 115 18.60 29.73 -26.29
N GLN A 116 18.43 29.75 -24.96
CA GLN A 116 19.25 30.57 -24.05
C GLN A 116 20.70 30.10 -24.06
N PHE A 117 20.95 28.79 -23.99
CA PHE A 117 22.28 28.21 -24.08
C PHE A 117 23.01 28.65 -25.35
N VAL A 118 22.35 28.53 -26.51
CA VAL A 118 22.93 28.97 -27.80
C VAL A 118 23.24 30.47 -27.78
N SER A 119 22.33 31.31 -27.27
CA SER A 119 22.56 32.76 -27.15
C SER A 119 23.74 33.10 -26.24
N LEU A 120 23.89 32.40 -25.11
CA LEU A 120 25.00 32.59 -24.18
C LEU A 120 26.34 32.19 -24.82
N VAL A 121 26.37 31.07 -25.54
CA VAL A 121 27.56 30.59 -26.26
C VAL A 121 27.97 31.58 -27.36
N LEU A 122 27.02 32.06 -28.17
CA LEU A 122 27.29 33.01 -29.25
C LEU A 122 27.82 34.37 -28.74
N SER A 123 27.40 34.79 -27.55
CA SER A 123 27.87 36.03 -26.91
C SER A 123 29.12 35.85 -26.04
N ASN A 124 29.66 34.62 -25.90
CA ASN A 124 30.77 34.30 -25.01
C ASN A 124 32.16 34.63 -25.60
N LEU A 125 32.31 35.78 -26.26
CA LEU A 125 33.55 36.14 -26.98
C LEU A 125 34.77 36.23 -26.05
N PHE A 126 34.57 36.66 -24.81
CA PHE A 126 35.62 36.86 -23.81
C PHE A 126 35.55 35.89 -22.62
N GLY A 127 34.74 34.82 -22.71
CA GLY A 127 34.58 33.86 -21.61
C GLY A 127 33.72 34.34 -20.44
N GLN A 128 33.14 35.56 -20.51
CA GLN A 128 32.36 36.16 -19.41
C GLN A 128 31.07 35.40 -19.10
N ASN A 129 30.52 34.65 -20.08
CA ASN A 129 29.28 33.88 -19.90
C ASN A 129 29.54 32.45 -19.42
N ALA A 130 30.78 32.06 -19.09
CA ALA A 130 31.11 30.67 -18.75
C ALA A 130 30.24 30.10 -17.61
N THR A 131 30.01 30.88 -16.54
CA THR A 131 29.14 30.46 -15.43
C THR A 131 27.69 30.30 -15.87
N ALA A 132 27.15 31.26 -16.64
CA ALA A 132 25.77 31.19 -17.14
C ALA A 132 25.54 30.01 -18.11
N ILE A 133 26.55 29.64 -18.90
CA ILE A 133 26.51 28.46 -19.76
C ILE A 133 26.45 27.19 -18.91
N ALA A 134 27.32 27.08 -17.89
CA ALA A 134 27.30 25.94 -16.96
C ALA A 134 25.96 25.83 -16.22
N ASP A 135 25.38 26.95 -15.78
CA ASP A 135 24.05 26.96 -15.14
C ASP A 135 22.95 26.50 -16.11
N ALA A 136 23.02 26.88 -17.39
CA ALA A 136 22.06 26.42 -18.39
C ALA A 136 22.17 24.90 -18.65
N GLU A 137 23.39 24.35 -18.66
CA GLU A 137 23.62 22.90 -18.76
C GLU A 137 23.12 22.15 -17.52
N ILE A 138 23.35 22.68 -16.32
CA ILE A 138 22.83 22.08 -15.07
C ILE A 138 21.30 22.01 -15.09
N HIS A 139 20.62 23.10 -15.48
CA HIS A 139 19.16 23.09 -15.61
C HIS A 139 18.66 22.07 -16.65
N TYR A 140 19.40 21.89 -17.74
CA TYR A 140 19.09 20.87 -18.74
C TYR A 140 19.19 19.45 -18.17
N GLU A 141 20.27 19.15 -17.43
CA GLU A 141 20.45 17.85 -16.78
C GLU A 141 19.41 17.60 -15.68
N GLN A 142 18.97 18.63 -14.97
CA GLN A 142 17.86 18.53 -14.01
C GLN A 142 16.53 18.19 -14.71
N MET A 143 16.23 18.81 -15.85
CA MET A 143 15.06 18.45 -16.66
C MET A 143 15.15 16.99 -17.14
N CYS A 144 16.35 16.56 -17.57
CA CYS A 144 16.59 15.16 -17.95
C CYS A 144 16.31 14.19 -16.79
N ALA A 145 16.84 14.46 -15.60
CA ALA A 145 16.64 13.63 -14.42
C ALA A 145 15.17 13.56 -13.99
N ARG A 146 14.47 14.70 -14.03
CA ARG A 146 13.04 14.79 -13.70
C ARG A 146 12.18 13.96 -14.66
N ASP A 147 12.41 14.06 -15.96
CA ASP A 147 11.70 13.25 -16.95
C ASP A 147 11.99 11.75 -16.80
N VAL A 148 13.23 11.38 -16.45
CA VAL A 148 13.58 9.98 -16.19
C VAL A 148 12.80 9.44 -14.99
N ALA A 149 12.75 10.19 -13.88
CA ALA A 149 11.97 9.81 -12.71
C ALA A 149 10.48 9.65 -13.04
N ALA A 150 9.88 10.64 -13.72
CA ALA A 150 8.49 10.59 -14.14
C ALA A 150 8.14 9.35 -14.99
N MET A 151 9.02 8.95 -15.92
CA MET A 151 8.82 7.76 -16.75
C MET A 151 9.00 6.45 -15.98
N PHE A 152 9.87 6.40 -14.97
CA PHE A 152 9.99 5.23 -14.10
C PHE A 152 8.76 5.05 -13.21
N ASP A 153 8.23 6.13 -12.64
CA ASP A 153 7.02 6.11 -11.83
C ASP A 153 5.78 5.76 -12.67
N TYR A 154 5.70 6.26 -13.90
CA TYR A 154 4.68 5.84 -14.86
C TYR A 154 4.74 4.33 -15.12
N TYR A 155 5.93 3.81 -15.43
CA TYR A 155 6.11 2.39 -15.73
C TYR A 155 5.75 1.51 -14.53
N SER A 156 6.16 1.90 -13.32
CA SER A 156 5.87 1.13 -12.11
C SER A 156 4.37 1.13 -11.81
N GLY A 157 3.70 2.29 -11.87
CA GLY A 157 2.26 2.42 -11.67
C GLY A 157 1.44 1.68 -12.72
N ALA A 158 1.75 1.85 -14.01
CA ALA A 158 1.06 1.17 -15.10
C ALA A 158 1.28 -0.35 -15.07
N SER A 159 2.51 -0.81 -14.79
CA SER A 159 2.80 -2.25 -14.68
C SER A 159 2.10 -2.89 -13.49
N ALA A 160 2.04 -2.17 -12.34
CA ALA A 160 1.30 -2.62 -11.18
C ALA A 160 -0.19 -2.79 -11.50
N ALA A 161 -0.82 -1.79 -12.14
CA ALA A 161 -2.22 -1.87 -12.54
C ALA A 161 -2.49 -3.08 -13.46
N VAL A 162 -1.66 -3.28 -14.48
CA VAL A 162 -1.82 -4.40 -15.43
C VAL A 162 -1.57 -5.77 -14.77
N SER A 163 -0.65 -5.86 -13.80
CA SER A 163 -0.29 -7.14 -13.16
C SER A 163 -1.41 -7.76 -12.33
N THR A 164 -2.40 -6.97 -11.92
CA THR A 164 -3.57 -7.44 -11.16
C THR A 164 -4.67 -8.02 -12.05
N LEU A 165 -4.62 -7.77 -13.37
CA LEU A 165 -5.58 -8.32 -14.31
C LEU A 165 -5.38 -9.82 -14.46
N THR A 166 -6.34 -10.59 -13.97
CA THR A 166 -6.35 -12.03 -14.16
C THR A 166 -6.88 -12.39 -15.55
N PRO A 167 -6.23 -13.31 -16.29
CA PRO A 167 -6.76 -13.79 -17.55
C PRO A 167 -8.13 -14.47 -17.36
N PHE A 168 -9.03 -14.28 -18.31
CA PHE A 168 -10.29 -15.03 -18.32
C PHE A 168 -9.99 -16.55 -18.37
N PRO A 169 -10.49 -17.35 -17.42
CA PRO A 169 -10.13 -18.76 -17.30
C PRO A 169 -10.62 -19.58 -18.49
N SER A 170 -9.77 -20.49 -18.99
CA SER A 170 -10.01 -21.33 -20.17
C SER A 170 -11.02 -22.47 -19.96
N THR A 171 -11.46 -22.71 -18.72
CA THR A 171 -12.57 -23.63 -18.35
C THR A 171 -13.88 -23.32 -19.09
N LEU A 172 -14.01 -22.11 -19.63
CA LEU A 172 -15.12 -21.60 -20.45
C LEU A 172 -15.38 -22.36 -21.75
N ARG A 173 -14.37 -22.99 -22.36
CA ARG A 173 -14.58 -23.78 -23.59
C ARG A 173 -15.25 -25.14 -23.31
N GLY A 174 -15.13 -25.63 -22.07
CA GLY A 174 -15.75 -26.89 -21.63
C GLY A 174 -17.25 -26.75 -21.36
N LEU A 175 -17.70 -25.63 -20.77
CA LEU A 175 -19.13 -25.38 -20.51
C LEU A 175 -19.96 -25.22 -21.81
N ALA A 176 -19.38 -24.64 -22.86
CA ALA A 176 -20.02 -24.60 -24.18
C ALA A 176 -20.20 -26.01 -24.80
N ASN A 177 -19.36 -26.97 -24.41
CA ASN A 177 -19.41 -28.36 -24.87
C ASN A 177 -20.29 -29.27 -23.99
N LEU A 178 -20.73 -28.80 -22.81
CA LEU A 178 -21.67 -29.52 -21.93
C LEU A 178 -23.11 -29.51 -22.44
N ALA A 179 -23.42 -28.76 -23.50
CA ALA A 179 -24.71 -28.79 -24.20
C ALA A 179 -24.89 -30.00 -25.15
N GLY A 180 -23.91 -30.93 -25.18
CA GLY A 180 -24.00 -32.17 -25.95
C GLY A 180 -24.63 -33.33 -25.15
N PRO A 181 -25.45 -34.20 -25.76
CA PRO A 181 -26.27 -35.14 -25.01
C PRO A 181 -25.49 -36.39 -24.59
N THR A 182 -25.85 -36.87 -23.39
CA THR A 182 -25.77 -38.24 -22.86
C THR A 182 -24.59 -38.66 -21.97
N ALA A 183 -24.98 -38.99 -20.73
CA ALA A 183 -24.67 -40.21 -19.99
C ALA A 183 -23.19 -40.53 -19.68
N GLY A 184 -22.72 -40.02 -18.53
CA GLY A 184 -21.52 -40.53 -17.85
C GLY A 184 -21.19 -39.88 -16.49
N ALA A 185 -22.07 -39.03 -15.95
CA ALA A 185 -21.67 -37.98 -15.02
C ALA A 185 -21.74 -38.32 -13.52
N TYR A 186 -21.83 -39.59 -13.10
CA TYR A 186 -21.86 -39.90 -11.67
C TYR A 186 -20.47 -39.80 -11.00
N GLY A 187 -19.39 -39.96 -11.77
CA GLY A 187 -18.01 -39.78 -11.29
C GLY A 187 -17.49 -38.35 -11.44
N ALA A 188 -17.92 -37.64 -12.50
CA ALA A 188 -17.58 -36.23 -12.70
C ALA A 188 -18.32 -35.32 -11.72
N ALA A 189 -19.55 -35.68 -11.31
CA ALA A 189 -20.32 -34.93 -10.31
C ALA A 189 -19.60 -34.84 -8.97
N ALA A 190 -18.90 -35.89 -8.53
CA ALA A 190 -18.12 -35.83 -7.29
C ALA A 190 -16.89 -34.93 -7.42
N ALA A 191 -16.18 -34.95 -8.55
CA ALA A 191 -15.05 -34.06 -8.80
C ALA A 191 -15.48 -32.59 -9.01
N THR A 192 -16.63 -32.35 -9.63
CA THR A 192 -17.23 -31.02 -9.78
C THR A 192 -17.89 -30.54 -8.50
N VAL A 193 -18.39 -31.42 -7.61
CA VAL A 193 -18.86 -31.06 -6.28
C VAL A 193 -17.68 -30.78 -5.35
N THR A 194 -16.53 -31.45 -5.48
CA THR A 194 -15.32 -31.09 -4.73
C THR A 194 -14.66 -29.82 -5.28
N ALA A 195 -14.69 -29.59 -6.60
CA ALA A 195 -14.23 -28.35 -7.21
C ALA A 195 -15.21 -27.19 -6.98
N ALA A 196 -16.52 -27.44 -6.94
CA ALA A 196 -17.55 -26.48 -6.57
C ALA A 196 -17.63 -26.29 -5.06
N ALA A 197 -17.21 -27.25 -4.22
CA ALA A 197 -17.02 -27.08 -2.78
C ALA A 197 -15.72 -26.32 -2.49
N ALA A 198 -14.66 -26.50 -3.29
CA ALA A 198 -13.48 -25.65 -3.25
C ALA A 198 -13.78 -24.23 -3.74
N ALA A 199 -14.66 -24.07 -4.75
CA ALA A 199 -15.16 -22.77 -5.20
C ALA A 199 -16.27 -22.19 -4.29
N ALA A 200 -16.98 -23.03 -3.52
CA ALA A 200 -17.96 -22.61 -2.52
C ALA A 200 -17.32 -22.33 -1.16
N GLN A 201 -16.11 -22.84 -0.88
CA GLN A 201 -15.23 -22.29 0.15
C GLN A 201 -14.73 -20.89 -0.21
N ASP A 202 -14.82 -20.52 -1.49
CA ASP A 202 -14.66 -19.14 -1.99
C ASP A 202 -16.00 -18.38 -2.08
N ILE A 203 -17.10 -18.99 -1.60
CA ILE A 203 -18.20 -18.24 -0.96
C ILE A 203 -17.76 -17.96 0.50
N VAL A 204 -16.54 -17.47 0.68
CA VAL A 204 -16.41 -16.27 1.49
C VAL A 204 -17.27 -15.28 0.73
N VAL A 205 -18.34 -14.77 1.34
CA VAL A 205 -19.05 -13.61 0.78
C VAL A 205 -17.96 -12.64 0.37
N PRO A 206 -17.64 -12.44 -0.94
CA PRO A 206 -16.54 -11.57 -1.31
C PRO A 206 -16.92 -10.27 -0.63
N PHE A 207 -16.10 -9.79 0.29
CA PHE A 207 -16.50 -8.67 1.12
C PHE A 207 -16.79 -7.54 0.13
N ARG A 208 -18.07 -7.31 -0.19
CA ARG A 208 -18.43 -6.40 -1.26
C ARG A 208 -18.25 -5.01 -0.72
N ASN A 209 -17.74 -4.13 -1.56
CA ASN A 209 -17.70 -2.73 -1.19
C ASN A 209 -19.14 -2.21 -1.04
N VAL A 210 -19.38 -1.46 0.03
CA VAL A 210 -20.67 -0.82 0.31
C VAL A 210 -20.45 0.69 0.27
N GLY A 211 -20.90 1.32 -0.81
CA GLY A 211 -20.72 2.75 -1.11
C GLY A 211 -20.03 2.98 -2.45
N LEU A 212 -19.87 4.24 -2.84
CA LEU A 212 -19.42 4.66 -4.18
C LEU A 212 -17.90 4.79 -4.28
N ALA A 213 -17.36 4.50 -5.46
CA ALA A 213 -15.96 4.76 -5.84
C ALA A 213 -14.91 4.06 -4.96
N ASN A 214 -15.24 2.89 -4.40
CA ASN A 214 -14.26 2.06 -3.69
C ASN A 214 -13.46 1.20 -4.66
N VAL A 215 -12.18 0.99 -4.37
CA VAL A 215 -11.21 0.18 -5.11
C VAL A 215 -10.62 -0.84 -4.13
N GLY A 216 -10.72 -2.14 -4.42
CA GLY A 216 -10.34 -3.24 -3.51
C GLY A 216 -11.57 -4.02 -3.01
N GLN A 217 -11.44 -4.78 -1.92
CA GLN A 217 -12.54 -5.57 -1.34
C GLN A 217 -12.84 -5.17 0.11
N GLY A 218 -14.10 -5.27 0.52
CA GLY A 218 -14.57 -5.16 1.90
C GLY A 218 -14.61 -3.76 2.47
N ASN A 219 -14.65 -2.75 1.60
CA ASN A 219 -14.71 -1.35 2.04
C ASN A 219 -16.15 -0.93 2.36
N LEU A 220 -16.36 -0.23 3.47
CA LEU A 220 -17.64 0.35 3.86
C LEU A 220 -17.52 1.87 3.94
N GLY A 221 -18.15 2.57 2.99
CA GLY A 221 -18.08 4.03 2.81
C GLY A 221 -17.71 4.39 1.37
N ASN A 222 -17.14 5.58 1.12
CA ASN A 222 -16.90 6.06 -0.25
C ASN A 222 -15.41 6.34 -0.53
N ALA A 223 -14.99 6.20 -1.78
CA ALA A 223 -13.67 6.63 -2.26
C ALA A 223 -12.47 5.99 -1.52
N ASN A 224 -12.61 4.74 -1.06
CA ASN A 224 -11.49 4.01 -0.46
C ASN A 224 -10.68 3.27 -1.53
N ILE A 225 -9.36 3.21 -1.37
CA ILE A 225 -8.43 2.48 -2.23
C ILE A 225 -7.66 1.48 -1.35
N GLY A 226 -7.80 0.18 -1.59
CA GLY A 226 -7.28 -0.92 -0.77
C GLY A 226 -8.39 -1.76 -0.16
N ASP A 227 -8.07 -2.65 0.78
CA ASP A 227 -9.04 -3.63 1.30
C ASP A 227 -9.48 -3.31 2.74
N PHE A 228 -10.70 -3.68 3.10
CA PHE A 228 -11.25 -3.66 4.47
C PHE A 228 -11.23 -2.28 5.16
N ASN A 229 -11.45 -1.20 4.42
CA ASN A 229 -11.53 0.14 5.01
C ASN A 229 -12.95 0.49 5.46
N PHE A 230 -13.11 1.02 6.67
CA PHE A 230 -14.36 1.55 7.19
C PHE A 230 -14.29 3.08 7.25
N GLY A 231 -15.06 3.78 6.44
CA GLY A 231 -15.10 5.24 6.33
C GLY A 231 -14.83 5.71 4.90
N SER A 232 -14.31 6.93 4.70
CA SER A 232 -14.19 7.50 3.35
C SER A 232 -12.80 8.06 3.02
N GLY A 233 -12.40 7.95 1.75
CA GLY A 233 -11.18 8.59 1.24
C GLY A 233 -9.89 7.98 1.81
N ASN A 234 -9.89 6.70 2.20
CA ASN A 234 -8.69 6.02 2.69
C ASN A 234 -7.89 5.42 1.53
N THR A 235 -6.57 5.40 1.64
CA THR A 235 -5.64 4.76 0.70
C THR A 235 -4.74 3.79 1.47
N GLY A 236 -4.81 2.49 1.19
CA GLY A 236 -4.21 1.40 1.96
C GLY A 236 -5.28 0.47 2.55
N SER A 237 -4.90 -0.48 3.41
CA SER A 237 -5.83 -1.54 3.88
C SER A 237 -6.11 -1.49 5.38
N GLY A 238 -7.32 -1.86 5.79
CA GLY A 238 -7.71 -2.03 7.19
C GLY A 238 -7.83 -0.73 7.99
N ASN A 239 -8.09 0.40 7.33
CA ASN A 239 -8.26 1.69 8.02
C ASN A 239 -9.68 1.87 8.56
N ILE A 240 -9.81 2.44 9.75
CA ILE A 240 -11.09 2.82 10.37
C ILE A 240 -11.11 4.34 10.55
N GLY A 241 -12.00 5.04 9.86
CA GLY A 241 -12.09 6.50 9.82
C GLY A 241 -11.89 7.04 8.41
N SER A 242 -11.46 8.28 8.23
CA SER A 242 -11.45 8.93 6.91
C SER A 242 -10.15 9.65 6.58
N GLY A 243 -9.78 9.66 5.30
CA GLY A 243 -8.61 10.37 4.79
C GLY A 243 -7.26 9.78 5.22
N ASN A 244 -7.21 8.51 5.61
CA ASN A 244 -5.95 7.88 6.01
C ASN A 244 -5.16 7.37 4.80
N ILE A 245 -3.84 7.49 4.84
CA ILE A 245 -2.90 7.00 3.82
C ILE A 245 -1.93 6.01 4.50
N GLY A 246 -1.89 4.77 4.02
CA GLY A 246 -1.21 3.63 4.65
C GLY A 246 -2.21 2.62 5.24
N SER A 247 -1.73 1.66 6.02
CA SER A 247 -2.53 0.50 6.47
C SER A 247 -2.75 0.47 7.99
N GLY A 248 -3.92 -0.01 8.41
CA GLY A 248 -4.24 -0.25 9.83
C GLY A 248 -4.39 1.02 10.68
N ASN A 249 -4.71 2.17 10.08
CA ASN A 249 -4.89 3.41 10.82
C ASN A 249 -6.31 3.53 11.38
N VAL A 250 -6.44 4.08 12.59
CA VAL A 250 -7.72 4.37 13.25
C VAL A 250 -7.82 5.88 13.52
N GLY A 251 -8.78 6.55 12.89
CA GLY A 251 -9.05 7.98 13.04
C GLY A 251 -9.02 8.74 11.71
N PHE A 252 -8.52 9.98 11.71
CA PHE A 252 -8.70 10.89 10.57
C PHE A 252 -7.38 11.45 10.04
N GLY A 253 -7.15 11.40 8.73
CA GLY A 253 -6.03 12.12 8.11
C GLY A 253 -4.63 11.61 8.51
N ASN A 254 -4.49 10.34 8.90
CA ASN A 254 -3.18 9.80 9.28
C ASN A 254 -2.40 9.33 8.04
N THR A 255 -1.08 9.54 8.02
CA THR A 255 -0.16 9.10 6.96
C THR A 255 0.90 8.17 7.56
N GLY A 256 0.99 6.93 7.05
CA GLY A 256 1.83 5.83 7.57
C GLY A 256 0.98 4.66 8.05
N ASN A 257 1.55 3.72 8.82
CA ASN A 257 0.90 2.46 9.19
C ASN A 257 0.62 2.35 10.69
N GLY A 258 -0.53 1.80 11.08
CA GLY A 258 -0.83 1.45 12.47
C GLY A 258 -1.05 2.65 13.41
N ASN A 259 -1.38 3.84 12.88
CA ASN A 259 -1.59 5.03 13.68
C ASN A 259 -2.98 5.06 14.29
N SER A 260 -3.12 5.61 15.50
CA SER A 260 -4.42 5.83 16.13
C SER A 260 -4.57 7.29 16.59
N GLY A 261 -5.35 8.09 15.88
CA GLY A 261 -5.40 9.52 16.10
C GLY A 261 -5.90 10.36 14.94
N ILE A 262 -5.58 11.66 14.97
CA ILE A 262 -5.96 12.61 13.93
C ILE A 262 -4.69 13.25 13.36
N GLY A 263 -4.48 13.26 12.05
CA GLY A 263 -3.42 14.05 11.39
C GLY A 263 -1.98 13.59 11.66
N LEU A 264 -1.77 12.32 12.02
CA LEU A 264 -0.44 11.80 12.35
C LEU A 264 0.38 11.54 11.08
N THR A 265 1.71 11.69 11.15
CA THR A 265 2.63 11.32 10.05
C THR A 265 3.79 10.50 10.62
N GLY A 266 3.89 9.24 10.20
CA GLY A 266 4.81 8.23 10.76
C GLY A 266 4.09 6.89 10.98
N ASP A 267 4.74 5.93 11.64
CA ASP A 267 4.16 4.60 11.87
C ASP A 267 3.92 4.36 13.36
N HIS A 268 2.83 3.65 13.72
CA HIS A 268 2.47 3.24 15.08
C HIS A 268 2.35 4.40 16.10
N LEU A 269 1.97 5.58 15.63
CA LEU A 269 1.78 6.77 16.47
C LEU A 269 0.39 6.76 17.12
N ARG A 270 0.28 7.29 18.34
CA ARG A 270 -1.01 7.57 18.98
C ARG A 270 -1.12 9.01 19.48
N GLY A 271 -2.16 9.75 19.07
CA GLY A 271 -2.40 11.14 19.51
C GLY A 271 -3.04 12.06 18.46
N PHE A 272 -2.66 13.34 18.48
CA PHE A 272 -3.11 14.36 17.53
C PHE A 272 -1.93 14.87 16.68
N GLY A 273 -2.26 15.29 15.46
CA GLY A 273 -1.34 15.56 14.36
C GLY A 273 -0.44 16.75 14.62
N GLY A 274 0.78 16.68 14.09
CA GLY A 274 1.81 17.69 14.32
C GLY A 274 2.43 17.68 15.73
N MET A 275 1.97 16.80 16.62
CA MET A 275 2.52 16.69 17.97
C MET A 275 3.53 15.56 18.11
N ASN A 276 3.56 14.49 17.31
CA ASN A 276 4.63 13.49 17.38
C ASN A 276 5.30 13.28 16.02
N SER A 277 6.61 13.00 16.01
CA SER A 277 7.40 12.66 14.82
C SER A 277 8.23 11.39 15.03
N GLY A 278 8.39 10.56 14.00
CA GLY A 278 9.10 9.27 14.08
C GLY A 278 8.14 8.07 14.15
N THR A 279 8.50 7.02 14.91
CA THR A 279 7.79 5.72 14.89
C THR A 279 7.45 5.23 16.29
N GLY A 280 6.23 4.74 16.54
CA GLY A 280 5.87 4.07 17.79
C GLY A 280 5.71 4.98 19.02
N ASN A 281 5.58 6.30 18.82
CA ASN A 281 5.41 7.25 19.92
C ASN A 281 3.94 7.34 20.39
N VAL A 282 3.72 7.46 21.70
CA VAL A 282 2.42 7.58 22.36
C VAL A 282 2.40 8.85 23.23
N GLY A 283 1.51 9.80 22.95
CA GLY A 283 1.36 11.03 23.74
C GLY A 283 1.50 12.30 22.89
N PHE A 284 2.26 13.30 23.36
CA PHE A 284 2.40 14.61 22.70
C PHE A 284 3.87 15.08 22.64
N PHE A 285 4.25 15.81 21.60
CA PHE A 285 5.59 16.41 21.42
C PHE A 285 6.77 15.42 21.44
N ASN A 286 6.55 14.14 21.17
CA ASN A 286 7.63 13.15 21.14
C ASN A 286 8.28 13.04 19.76
N SER A 287 9.61 12.91 19.73
CA SER A 287 10.43 12.73 18.53
C SER A 287 11.31 11.47 18.65
N GLY A 288 11.41 10.67 17.60
CA GLY A 288 12.22 9.44 17.57
C GLY A 288 11.37 8.16 17.64
N THR A 289 11.83 7.13 18.35
CA THR A 289 11.23 5.78 18.29
C THR A 289 10.72 5.31 19.65
N GLY A 290 9.45 4.89 19.74
CA GLY A 290 8.94 4.15 20.89
C GLY A 290 8.83 4.95 22.19
N ASN A 291 8.64 6.26 22.14
CA ASN A 291 8.55 7.11 23.34
C ASN A 291 7.10 7.22 23.84
N VAL A 292 6.89 7.19 25.16
CA VAL A 292 5.57 7.33 25.81
C VAL A 292 5.57 8.55 26.74
N GLY A 293 4.70 9.53 26.50
CA GLY A 293 4.51 10.69 27.37
C GLY A 293 4.56 12.04 26.64
N ILE A 294 5.22 13.05 27.20
CA ILE A 294 5.22 14.42 26.66
C ILE A 294 6.65 14.91 26.39
N GLY A 295 6.96 15.32 25.16
CA GLY A 295 8.19 16.07 24.87
C GLY A 295 9.48 15.23 24.89
N ASN A 296 9.42 13.90 24.71
CA ASN A 296 10.61 13.05 24.73
C ASN A 296 11.32 13.00 23.36
N SER A 297 12.64 12.84 23.34
CA SER A 297 13.46 12.75 22.13
C SER A 297 14.42 11.54 22.18
N GLY A 298 14.46 10.71 21.14
CA GLY A 298 15.33 9.53 21.07
C GLY A 298 14.55 8.21 21.10
N SER A 299 15.05 7.18 21.75
CA SER A 299 14.49 5.82 21.69
C SER A 299 14.06 5.25 23.04
N GLY A 300 12.79 4.86 23.14
CA GLY A 300 12.21 4.08 24.24
C GLY A 300 11.86 4.86 25.51
N ASN A 301 11.88 6.20 25.49
CA ASN A 301 11.73 7.00 26.71
C ASN A 301 10.27 7.01 27.23
N TRP A 302 10.08 6.90 28.53
CA TRP A 302 8.80 7.05 29.21
C TRP A 302 8.83 8.26 30.16
N GLY A 303 7.89 9.19 30.03
CA GLY A 303 7.73 10.33 30.94
C GLY A 303 7.67 11.68 30.23
N ILE A 304 8.27 12.71 30.84
CA ILE A 304 8.21 14.09 30.33
C ILE A 304 9.63 14.61 30.09
N GLY A 305 9.92 15.04 28.86
CA GLY A 305 11.14 15.77 28.52
C GLY A 305 12.44 14.96 28.50
N ASN A 306 12.38 13.64 28.36
CA ASN A 306 13.57 12.77 28.35
C ASN A 306 14.26 12.77 26.99
N SER A 307 15.60 12.77 26.98
CA SER A 307 16.41 12.68 25.76
C SER A 307 17.38 11.51 25.79
N GLY A 308 17.54 10.79 24.67
CA GLY A 308 18.55 9.74 24.50
C GLY A 308 17.98 8.36 24.12
N ASN A 309 18.86 7.36 24.01
CA ASN A 309 18.51 5.98 23.68
C ASN A 309 18.75 5.11 24.92
N GLY A 310 17.73 4.38 25.41
CA GLY A 310 17.93 3.45 26.54
C GLY A 310 16.78 3.23 27.52
N TYR A 311 15.52 3.46 27.13
CA TYR A 311 14.35 3.29 28.02
C TYR A 311 14.41 4.10 29.32
N ASN A 312 14.57 5.41 29.22
CA ASN A 312 14.60 6.28 30.38
C ASN A 312 13.19 6.48 30.96
N THR A 313 13.00 6.18 32.25
CA THR A 313 11.76 6.39 33.00
C THR A 313 11.95 7.53 34.01
N ALA A 314 11.97 8.79 33.55
CA ALA A 314 12.15 9.92 34.45
C ALA A 314 11.05 10.98 34.29
N THR A 315 10.48 11.40 35.42
CA THR A 315 9.73 12.64 35.58
C THR A 315 10.73 13.73 35.98
N THR A 316 11.15 14.53 34.99
CA THR A 316 11.88 15.81 35.11
C THR A 316 12.97 15.90 36.20
N THR A 317 14.24 15.83 35.81
CA THR A 317 15.26 16.68 36.43
C THR A 317 15.96 17.47 35.30
N PRO A 318 16.08 18.81 35.41
CA PRO A 318 16.65 19.62 34.35
C PRO A 318 18.13 19.25 34.18
N ALA A 319 18.58 19.26 32.93
CA ALA A 319 19.93 18.97 32.48
C ALA A 319 21.00 19.49 33.46
N SER A 320 21.73 18.58 34.10
CA SER A 320 23.10 18.90 34.52
C SER A 320 24.00 18.59 33.33
N SER A 321 24.47 19.66 32.72
CA SER A 321 25.67 19.69 31.89
C SER A 321 26.77 18.82 32.52
N THR A 322 27.03 17.64 31.96
CA THR A 322 28.32 16.96 32.16
C THR A 322 29.35 17.72 31.34
N TRP A 323 29.89 18.76 31.96
CA TRP A 323 31.25 19.19 31.67
C TRP A 323 32.15 17.97 31.68
N ALA A 324 32.96 17.85 30.63
CA ALA A 324 34.04 16.88 30.54
C ALA A 324 34.84 16.86 31.85
N MET A 325 34.73 15.76 32.60
CA MET A 325 35.77 15.35 33.53
C MET A 325 36.46 14.15 32.90
N SER A 326 37.60 14.46 32.28
CA SER A 326 38.69 13.54 31.98
C SER A 326 38.90 12.55 33.12
N THR A 327 38.76 11.26 32.83
CA THR A 327 39.24 10.16 33.68
C THR A 327 40.76 10.21 33.79
N PRO A 328 41.37 10.26 34.99
CA PRO A 328 42.75 9.84 35.15
C PRO A 328 42.80 8.31 35.21
N ALA A 329 43.64 7.72 34.36
CA ALA A 329 43.94 6.30 34.40
C ALA A 329 44.51 5.91 35.77
N LEU A 330 43.93 4.89 36.40
CA LEU A 330 44.57 4.16 37.50
C LEU A 330 44.74 2.69 37.10
N SER A 331 45.98 2.27 37.24
CA SER A 331 46.63 1.06 36.79
C SER A 331 46.08 -0.22 37.42
N SER A 332 46.08 -1.27 36.61
CA SER A 332 46.04 -2.67 37.02
C SER A 332 47.11 -3.01 38.05
N THR A 333 46.72 -3.60 39.19
CA THR A 333 47.14 -4.92 39.69
C THR A 333 46.98 -5.00 41.21
N TRP A 334 46.11 -5.91 41.64
CA TRP A 334 46.05 -6.45 42.99
C TRP A 334 47.29 -7.31 43.24
N ARG A 335 48.07 -6.97 44.27
CA ARG A 335 49.01 -7.90 44.91
C ARG A 335 49.10 -7.59 46.41
N ASP A 336 49.02 -8.69 47.18
CA ASP A 336 49.47 -8.87 48.56
C ASP A 336 48.61 -8.35 49.72
N CYS A 337 47.65 -9.18 50.15
CA CYS A 337 47.30 -9.28 51.57
C CYS A 337 48.30 -10.22 52.27
N SER A 338 49.07 -9.66 53.20
CA SER A 338 50.07 -10.33 54.02
C SER A 338 49.48 -11.38 54.97
N ALA A 339 50.11 -12.55 55.02
CA ALA A 339 49.79 -13.65 55.91
C ALA A 339 50.36 -13.44 57.32
N THR A 340 49.63 -12.79 58.23
CA THR A 340 49.95 -12.88 59.68
C THR A 340 48.75 -12.57 60.59
N GLU A 341 47.60 -13.22 60.43
CA GLU A 341 46.54 -13.14 61.46
C GLU A 341 45.55 -14.34 61.42
N ARG A 342 46.05 -15.55 61.16
CA ARG A 342 45.32 -16.80 61.39
C ARG A 342 45.84 -17.50 62.64
N ALA A 343 45.40 -17.00 63.79
CA ALA A 343 45.44 -17.71 65.06
C ALA A 343 44.12 -17.50 65.80
N ARG A 344 43.14 -18.38 65.54
CA ARG A 344 42.22 -18.98 66.54
C ARG A 344 41.02 -19.65 65.84
N CYS A 345 40.89 -20.96 66.13
CA CYS A 345 39.67 -21.77 66.28
C CYS A 345 38.64 -21.72 65.14
N SER A 346 38.53 -22.73 64.27
CA SER A 346 38.04 -24.10 64.49
C SER A 346 36.56 -24.18 64.89
N THR A 347 35.82 -24.98 64.10
CA THR A 347 34.58 -25.72 64.43
C THR A 347 33.34 -24.86 64.73
N SER A 348 32.13 -25.13 64.27
CA SER A 348 31.47 -26.26 63.61
C SER A 348 29.97 -25.90 63.57
N GLY A 349 29.20 -26.43 62.62
CA GLY A 349 27.75 -26.61 62.82
C GLY A 349 26.85 -26.21 61.66
N TRP A 350 26.63 -27.17 60.77
CA TRP A 350 25.45 -27.31 59.89
C TRP A 350 24.15 -27.51 60.73
N PRO A 351 22.96 -27.77 60.13
CA PRO A 351 22.18 -27.06 59.10
C PRO A 351 20.68 -27.02 59.50
N THR A 352 19.76 -26.61 58.62
CA THR A 352 18.38 -27.18 58.47
C THR A 352 17.69 -26.48 57.29
N THR A 353 17.58 -27.14 56.13
CA THR A 353 16.44 -27.95 55.62
C THR A 353 15.18 -27.18 55.23
N ALA A 354 14.98 -27.10 53.91
CA ALA A 354 13.77 -27.40 53.14
C ALA A 354 12.40 -26.90 53.64
N SER A 355 11.79 -26.06 52.82
CA SER A 355 10.48 -26.28 52.18
C SER A 355 10.44 -25.49 50.88
#